data_AF-A0A2R8AEH2-F1
#
_entry.id   AF-A0A2R8AEH2-F1
#
_cell.length_a   1.000
_cell.length_b   1.000
_cell.length_c   1.000
_cell.angle_alpha   90.00
_cell.angle_beta   90.00
_cell.angle_gamma   90.00
#
_symmetry.space_group_name_H-M   'P 1'
#
loop_
_entity.id
_entity.type
_entity.pdbx_description
1 polymer ?
#
loop_
_entity_poly.entity_id
_entity_poly.type
_entity_poly.pdbx_seq_one_letter_code
_entity_poly.pdbx_strand_id
1 'polypeptide(L)'
;MLLRIINHFQPRWLLIAGTAYVVLLLLSHWQLPEAHVWAIAGVFSVIMNVPYVATAWHNAQFARLETAIATVLIGASIVGAVITPPFVIAAIFAHGFWDIAKHRGAGVPFFSWYTLGCAVVDFAYGSALLVYYLS
;
A
#
# COMPACT_ATOMS: atom_id res chain seq x y z
N MET A 1 -7.01 8.06 -31.78
CA MET A 1 -6.33 7.85 -30.48
C MET A 1 -7.09 6.76 -29.74
N LEU A 2 -6.83 5.53 -30.16
CA LEU A 2 -7.59 4.34 -29.77
C LEU A 2 -7.27 4.01 -28.31
N LEU A 3 -8.32 3.98 -27.49
CA LEU A 3 -8.37 3.29 -26.21
C LEU A 3 -7.84 1.87 -26.42
N ARG A 4 -6.54 1.67 -26.18
CA ARG A 4 -6.00 0.36 -25.85
C ARG A 4 -6.62 0.00 -24.50
N ILE A 5 -7.81 -0.59 -24.57
CA ILE A 5 -8.36 -1.45 -23.53
C ILE A 5 -7.38 -2.62 -23.45
N ILE A 6 -6.29 -2.43 -22.70
CA ILE A 6 -5.44 -3.52 -22.28
C ILE A 6 -6.29 -4.26 -21.25
N ASN A 7 -7.06 -5.23 -21.74
CA ASN A 7 -7.57 -6.33 -20.94
C ASN A 7 -6.36 -7.12 -20.41
N HIS A 8 -5.65 -6.57 -19.44
CA HIS A 8 -4.96 -7.38 -18.46
C HIS A 8 -6.03 -7.76 -17.44
N PHE A 9 -6.61 -8.94 -17.62
CA PHE A 9 -7.42 -9.59 -16.58
C PHE A 9 -6.50 -9.79 -15.37
N GLN A 10 -6.37 -8.77 -14.52
CA GLN A 10 -5.83 -9.00 -13.19
C GLN A 10 -6.83 -9.88 -12.45
N PRO A 11 -6.37 -10.94 -11.77
CA PRO A 11 -7.27 -12.06 -11.51
C PRO A 11 -8.11 -11.80 -10.27
N ARG A 12 -9.22 -12.53 -10.12
CA ARG A 12 -10.12 -12.46 -8.95
C ARG A 12 -9.39 -12.50 -7.60
N TRP A 13 -8.19 -13.09 -7.57
CA TRP A 13 -7.35 -13.14 -6.37
C TRP A 13 -6.95 -11.75 -5.86
N LEU A 14 -6.79 -10.72 -6.68
CA LEU A 14 -6.44 -9.36 -6.19
C LEU A 14 -7.57 -8.76 -5.37
N LEU A 15 -8.82 -8.99 -5.77
CA LEU A 15 -9.99 -8.53 -5.02
C LEU A 15 -10.08 -9.30 -3.69
N ILE A 16 -9.86 -10.62 -3.73
CA ILE A 16 -9.83 -11.44 -2.51
C ILE A 16 -8.70 -10.99 -1.58
N ALA A 17 -7.49 -10.80 -2.12
CA ALA A 17 -6.32 -10.39 -1.35
C ALA A 17 -6.48 -8.97 -0.79
N GLY A 18 -7.01 -8.03 -1.57
CA GLY A 18 -7.29 -6.66 -1.12
C GLY A 18 -8.36 -6.64 -0.02
N THR A 19 -9.45 -7.38 -0.19
CA THR A 19 -10.49 -7.51 0.85
C THR A 19 -9.92 -8.18 2.11
N ALA A 20 -9.17 -9.28 1.96
CA ALA A 20 -8.55 -9.97 3.08
C ALA A 20 -7.56 -9.06 3.81
N TYR A 21 -6.76 -8.27 3.09
CA TYR A 21 -5.86 -7.28 3.64
C TYR A 21 -6.61 -6.27 4.52
N VAL A 22 -7.68 -5.66 4.02
CA VAL A 22 -8.46 -4.66 4.78
C VAL A 22 -9.11 -5.30 6.00
N VAL A 23 -9.72 -6.49 5.86
CA VAL A 23 -10.33 -7.20 6.98
C VAL A 23 -9.30 -7.54 8.06
N LEU A 24 -8.14 -8.08 7.66
CA LEU A 24 -7.08 -8.44 8.59
C LEU A 24 -6.50 -7.20 9.27
N LEU A 25 -6.37 -6.07 8.56
CA LEU A 25 -5.92 -4.81 9.14
C LEU A 25 -6.86 -4.37 10.27
N LEU A 26 -8.17 -4.37 10.02
CA LEU A 26 -9.18 -4.00 11.01
C LEU A 26 -9.20 -4.96 12.20
N LEU A 27 -9.19 -6.27 11.94
CA LEU A 27 -9.17 -7.29 13.00
C LEU A 27 -7.90 -7.20 13.85
N SER A 28 -6.76 -6.89 13.25
CA SER A 28 -5.49 -6.76 13.98
C SER A 28 -5.54 -5.61 14.98
N HIS A 29 -6.04 -4.44 14.57
CA HIS A 29 -6.18 -3.29 15.47
C HIS A 29 -7.29 -3.45 16.50
N TRP A 30 -8.31 -4.27 16.21
CA TRP A 30 -9.36 -4.55 17.18
C TRP A 30 -8.92 -5.55 18.26
N GLN A 31 -8.19 -6.59 17.89
CA GLN A 31 -7.90 -7.72 18.77
C GLN A 31 -6.57 -7.61 19.51
N LEU A 32 -5.57 -6.92 18.95
CA LEU A 32 -4.24 -6.85 19.54
C LEU A 32 -4.09 -5.63 20.47
N PRO A 33 -3.26 -5.74 21.53
CA PRO A 33 -3.05 -4.63 22.45
C PRO A 33 -2.43 -3.40 21.78
N GLU A 34 -2.74 -2.21 22.30
CA GLU A 34 -2.24 -0.91 21.82
C GLU A 34 -0.71 -0.84 21.66
N ALA A 35 0.01 -1.60 22.48
CA ALA A 35 1.47 -1.74 22.38
C ALA A 35 1.96 -2.21 20.99
N HIS A 36 1.09 -2.83 20.18
CA HIS A 36 1.43 -3.39 18.87
C HIS A 36 0.96 -2.51 17.70
N VAL A 37 0.31 -1.36 17.93
CA VAL A 37 -0.25 -0.50 16.86
C VAL A 37 0.78 -0.20 15.77
N TRP A 38 2.00 0.17 16.17
CA TRP A 38 3.09 0.50 15.23
C TRP A 38 3.67 -0.71 14.51
N ALA A 39 3.75 -1.85 15.19
CA ALA A 39 4.17 -3.11 14.56
C ALA A 39 3.16 -3.57 13.51
N ILE A 40 1.86 -3.51 13.83
CA ILE A 40 0.76 -3.80 12.91
C ILE A 40 0.84 -2.84 11.71
N ALA A 41 0.95 -1.54 11.95
CA ALA A 41 1.10 -0.55 10.88
C ALA A 41 2.30 -0.82 9.97
N GLY A 42 3.46 -1.13 10.55
CA GLY A 42 4.65 -1.49 9.80
C GLY A 42 4.43 -2.71 8.91
N VAL A 43 3.91 -3.81 9.48
CA VAL A 43 3.69 -5.06 8.73
C VAL A 43 2.74 -4.85 7.54
N PHE A 44 1.60 -4.22 7.78
CA PHE A 44 0.63 -3.97 6.70
C PHE A 44 1.17 -2.99 5.64
N SER A 45 1.90 -1.95 6.07
CA SER A 45 2.61 -1.01 5.17
C SER A 45 3.70 -1.69 4.33
N VAL A 46 4.37 -2.70 4.85
CA VAL A 46 5.34 -3.49 4.05
C VAL A 46 4.62 -4.38 3.05
N ILE A 47 3.59 -5.11 3.47
CA ILE A 47 2.90 -6.09 2.61
C ILE A 47 2.21 -5.43 1.41
N MET A 48 1.62 -4.23 1.56
CA MET A 48 0.94 -3.52 0.48
C MET A 48 1.84 -3.22 -0.74
N ASN A 49 3.15 -3.15 -0.56
CA ASN A 49 4.10 -2.88 -1.65
C ASN A 49 4.39 -4.11 -2.52
N VAL A 50 4.13 -5.32 -2.01
CA VAL A 50 4.51 -6.59 -2.67
C VAL A 50 3.83 -6.81 -4.02
N PRO A 51 2.50 -6.60 -4.18
CA PRO A 51 1.81 -6.83 -5.45
C PRO A 51 2.42 -6.04 -6.61
N TYR A 52 2.88 -4.81 -6.33
CA TYR A 52 3.46 -3.92 -7.32
C TYR A 52 4.82 -4.37 -7.78
N VAL A 53 5.73 -4.67 -6.85
CA VAL A 53 7.06 -5.20 -7.18
C VAL A 53 6.93 -6.54 -7.92
N ALA A 54 6.09 -7.45 -7.42
CA ALA A 54 5.89 -8.76 -8.02
C ALA A 54 5.37 -8.64 -9.47
N THR A 55 4.37 -7.79 -9.70
CA THR A 55 3.80 -7.60 -11.04
C THR A 55 4.79 -6.92 -11.99
N ALA A 56 5.53 -5.92 -11.51
CA ALA A 56 6.53 -5.21 -12.30
C ALA A 56 7.67 -6.12 -12.76
N TRP A 57 8.09 -7.03 -11.87
CA TRP A 57 9.11 -8.05 -12.18
C TRP A 57 8.57 -9.11 -13.14
N HIS A 58 7.38 -9.65 -12.86
CA HIS A 58 6.74 -10.64 -13.73
C HIS A 58 6.54 -10.12 -15.16
N ASN A 59 6.13 -8.87 -15.30
CA ASN A 59 5.88 -8.25 -16.61
C ASN A 59 7.15 -7.62 -17.22
N ALA A 60 8.28 -7.64 -16.51
CA ALA A 60 9.53 -6.96 -16.90
C ALA A 60 9.34 -5.47 -17.27
N GLN A 61 8.38 -4.79 -16.64
CA GLN A 61 8.02 -3.40 -16.89
C GLN A 61 8.08 -2.61 -15.59
N PHE A 62 8.73 -1.44 -15.62
CA PHE A 62 8.88 -0.56 -14.45
C PHE A 62 9.54 -1.20 -13.21
N ALA A 63 10.14 -2.40 -13.33
CA ALA A 63 10.70 -3.16 -12.21
C ALA A 63 11.65 -2.33 -11.34
N ARG A 64 12.57 -1.56 -11.95
CA ARG A 64 13.50 -0.69 -11.21
C ARG A 64 12.77 0.40 -10.43
N LEU A 65 11.76 1.02 -11.02
CA LEU A 65 10.99 2.10 -10.40
C LEU A 65 10.17 1.56 -9.22
N GLU A 66 9.44 0.48 -9.43
CA GLU A 66 8.58 -0.13 -8.42
C GLU A 66 9.40 -0.69 -7.26
N THR A 67 10.54 -1.32 -7.54
CA THR A 67 11.47 -1.76 -6.50
C THR A 67 12.07 -0.59 -5.74
N ALA A 68 12.45 0.51 -6.41
CA ALA A 68 13.01 1.67 -5.74
C ALA A 68 11.99 2.34 -4.80
N ILE A 69 10.77 2.57 -5.28
CA ILE A 69 9.69 3.15 -4.47
C ILE A 69 9.36 2.22 -3.30
N ALA A 70 9.14 0.93 -3.56
CA ALA A 70 8.87 -0.05 -2.51
C ALA A 70 9.99 -0.10 -1.47
N THR A 71 11.26 -0.05 -1.87
CA THR A 71 12.39 -0.06 -0.94
C THR A 71 12.37 1.15 -0.02
N VAL A 72 12.09 2.35 -0.55
CA VAL A 72 11.98 3.57 0.25
C VAL A 72 10.81 3.48 1.23
N LEU A 73 9.63 3.08 0.75
CA LEU A 73 8.42 2.99 1.57
C LEU A 73 8.54 1.90 2.65
N ILE A 74 9.09 0.73 2.31
CA ILE A 74 9.36 -0.36 3.25
C ILE A 74 10.39 0.09 4.30
N GLY A 75 11.48 0.74 3.87
CA GLY A 75 12.49 1.27 4.78
C GLY A 75 11.89 2.26 5.79
N ALA A 76 11.09 3.21 5.30
CA ALA A 76 10.37 4.15 6.15
C ALA A 76 9.36 3.45 7.08
N SER A 77 8.66 2.41 6.60
CA SER A 77 7.74 1.63 7.43
C SER A 77 8.44 0.90 8.58
N ILE A 78 9.61 0.30 8.31
CA ILE A 78 10.41 -0.41 9.32
C ILE A 78 10.97 0.58 10.34
N VAL A 79 11.59 1.68 9.88
CA VAL A 79 12.06 2.75 10.77
C VAL A 79 10.90 3.31 11.60
N GLY A 80 9.74 3.46 10.98
CA GLY A 80 8.54 3.95 11.64
C GLY A 80 8.02 3.02 12.74
N ALA A 81 7.99 1.73 12.46
CA ALA A 81 7.51 0.73 13.40
C ALA A 81 8.45 0.49 14.59
N VAL A 82 9.76 0.68 14.40
CA VAL A 82 10.78 0.34 15.42
C VAL A 82 11.31 1.57 16.17
N ILE A 83 11.47 2.69 15.47
CA ILE A 83 12.19 3.86 15.99
C ILE A 83 11.26 5.03 16.22
N THR A 84 10.50 5.45 15.21
CA THR A 84 9.71 6.69 15.29
C THR A 84 8.43 6.66 14.42
N PRO A 85 7.24 6.52 15.03
CA PRO A 85 5.96 6.32 14.32
C PRO A 85 5.63 7.24 13.12
N PRO A 86 6.00 8.53 13.11
CA PRO A 86 5.74 9.40 11.96
C PRO A 86 6.25 8.87 10.62
N PHE A 87 7.32 8.06 10.59
CA PHE A 87 7.83 7.50 9.33
C PHE A 87 6.90 6.46 8.72
N VAL A 88 6.22 5.62 9.52
CA VAL A 88 5.25 4.65 8.98
C VAL A 88 3.98 5.37 8.52
N ILE A 89 3.55 6.41 9.23
CA ILE A 89 2.43 7.27 8.81
C ILE A 89 2.74 7.92 7.46
N ALA A 90 3.93 8.52 7.32
CA ALA A 90 4.37 9.14 6.07
C ALA A 90 4.49 8.11 4.93
N ALA A 91 4.97 6.90 5.22
CA ALA A 91 5.07 5.83 4.23
C ALA A 91 3.69 5.41 3.69
N ILE A 92 2.69 5.27 4.57
CA ILE A 92 1.31 4.93 4.18
C ILE A 92 0.71 6.05 3.30
N PHE A 93 0.86 7.32 3.69
CA PHE A 93 0.40 8.43 2.84
C PHE A 93 1.11 8.45 1.49
N ALA A 94 2.43 8.29 1.48
CA ALA A 94 3.22 8.26 0.25
C ALA A 94 2.81 7.10 -0.67
N HIS A 95 2.45 5.94 -0.11
CA HIS A 95 1.89 4.82 -0.87
C HIS A 95 0.54 5.21 -1.51
N GLY A 96 -0.39 5.80 -0.76
CA GLY A 96 -1.65 6.27 -1.32
C GLY A 96 -1.48 7.32 -2.44
N PHE A 97 -0.48 8.20 -2.33
CA PHE A 97 -0.12 9.10 -3.43
C PHE A 97 0.49 8.37 -4.62
N TRP A 98 1.30 7.33 -4.39
CA TRP A 98 1.84 6.48 -5.46
C TRP A 98 0.73 5.77 -6.21
N ASP A 99 -0.31 5.29 -5.52
CA ASP A 99 -1.47 4.65 -6.14
C ASP A 99 -2.27 5.61 -7.02
N ILE A 100 -2.42 6.87 -6.60
CA ILE A 100 -3.01 7.93 -7.45
C ILE A 100 -2.13 8.19 -8.67
N ALA A 101 -0.81 8.25 -8.51
CA ALA A 101 0.10 8.41 -9.63
C ALA A 101 -0.03 7.24 -10.62
N LYS A 102 -0.18 6.01 -10.12
CA LYS A 102 -0.42 4.82 -10.93
C LYS A 102 -1.73 4.83 -11.68
N HIS A 103 -2.80 5.26 -11.03
CA HIS A 103 -4.08 5.48 -11.69
C HIS A 103 -3.95 6.45 -12.88
N ARG A 104 -3.03 7.43 -12.78
CA ARG A 104 -2.71 8.39 -13.84
C ARG A 104 -1.66 7.90 -14.86
N GLY A 105 -1.27 6.63 -14.80
CA GLY A 105 -0.37 6.00 -15.78
C GLY A 105 1.11 5.99 -15.38
N ALA A 106 1.46 6.32 -14.14
CA ALA A 106 2.81 6.06 -13.62
C ALA A 106 3.00 4.58 -13.28
N GLY A 107 4.21 4.05 -13.41
CA GLY A 107 4.52 2.69 -12.95
C GLY A 107 3.77 1.56 -13.65
N VAL A 108 3.72 0.40 -12.99
CA VAL A 108 3.05 -0.80 -13.53
C VAL A 108 1.52 -0.64 -13.52
N PRO A 109 0.81 -0.98 -14.62
CA PRO A 109 -0.63 -0.74 -14.70
C PRO A 109 -1.43 -1.72 -13.84
N PHE A 110 -2.35 -1.17 -13.05
CA PHE A 110 -3.39 -1.87 -12.29
C PHE A 110 -4.76 -1.28 -12.62
N PHE A 111 -5.85 -1.98 -12.26
CA PHE A 111 -7.19 -1.44 -12.41
C PHE A 111 -7.39 -0.20 -11.53
N SER A 112 -8.09 0.80 -12.07
CA SER A 112 -8.41 2.04 -11.36
C SER A 112 -9.13 1.81 -10.03
N TRP A 113 -10.02 0.82 -9.96
CA TRP A 113 -10.72 0.51 -8.70
C TRP A 113 -9.75 0.01 -7.62
N TYR A 114 -8.69 -0.70 -8.02
CA TYR A 114 -7.70 -1.26 -7.10
C TYR A 114 -6.81 -0.12 -6.57
N THR A 115 -6.21 0.66 -7.46
CA THR A 115 -5.33 1.77 -7.04
C THR A 115 -6.08 2.86 -6.28
N LEU A 116 -7.25 3.29 -6.75
CA LEU A 116 -8.04 4.31 -6.04
C LEU A 116 -8.62 3.77 -4.72
N GLY A 117 -9.02 2.50 -4.69
CA GLY A 117 -9.50 1.86 -3.46
C GLY A 117 -8.39 1.77 -2.40
N CYS A 118 -7.20 1.32 -2.79
CA CYS A 118 -6.02 1.30 -1.92
C CYS A 118 -5.66 2.71 -1.42
N ALA A 119 -5.62 3.71 -2.31
CA ALA A 119 -5.35 5.09 -1.89
C ALA A 119 -6.35 5.62 -0.85
N VAL A 120 -7.64 5.32 -0.99
CA VAL A 120 -8.65 5.70 0.00
C VAL A 120 -8.40 5.03 1.34
N VAL A 121 -8.10 3.72 1.33
CA VAL A 121 -7.78 2.96 2.55
C VAL A 121 -6.52 3.52 3.21
N ASP A 122 -5.47 3.80 2.45
CA ASP A 122 -4.20 4.34 2.95
C ASP A 122 -4.39 5.71 3.58
N PHE A 123 -5.15 6.61 2.95
CA PHE A 123 -5.40 7.93 3.53
C PHE A 123 -6.27 7.86 4.77
N ALA A 124 -7.31 7.02 4.78
CA ALA A 124 -8.14 6.82 5.96
C ALA A 124 -7.31 6.24 7.11
N TYR A 125 -6.50 5.22 6.83
CA TYR A 125 -5.69 4.54 7.82
C TYR A 125 -4.53 5.41 8.34
N GLY A 126 -3.80 6.07 7.44
CA GLY A 126 -2.75 7.03 7.79
C GLY A 126 -3.29 8.19 8.62
N SER A 127 -4.49 8.68 8.32
CA SER A 127 -5.15 9.72 9.12
C SER A 127 -5.52 9.21 10.51
N ALA A 128 -6.06 7.99 10.62
CA ALA A 128 -6.39 7.38 11.92
C ALA A 128 -5.13 7.20 12.79
N LEU A 129 -4.03 6.71 12.21
CA LEU A 129 -2.74 6.59 12.89
C LEU A 129 -2.16 7.95 13.30
N LEU A 130 -2.32 8.98 12.46
CA LEU A 130 -1.89 10.33 12.79
C LEU A 130 -2.68 10.91 13.97
N VAL A 131 -4.00 10.74 13.99
CA VAL A 131 -4.82 11.15 15.13
C VAL A 131 -4.40 10.41 16.39
N TYR A 132 -4.18 9.09 16.31
CA TYR A 132 -3.69 8.29 17.44
C TYR A 132 -2.30 8.72 17.91
N TYR A 133 -1.40 9.12 17.00
CA TYR A 133 -0.07 9.62 17.37
C TYR A 133 -0.11 10.95 18.13
N LEU A 134 -1.13 11.78 17.85
CA LEU A 134 -1.26 13.14 18.40
C LEU A 134 -2.14 13.20 19.67
N SER A 135 -2.83 12.11 20.02
CA SER A 135 -3.65 11.97 21.22
C SER A 135 -2.85 11.46 22.40
#